data_AF-A0A3A6N5X3-F1
#
_entry.id   AF-A0A3A6N5X3-F1
#
_cell.length_a   1.000
_cell.length_b   1.000
_cell.length_c   1.000
_cell.angle_alpha   90.00
_cell.angle_beta   90.00
_cell.angle_gamma   90.00
#
_symmetry.space_group_name_H-M   'P 1'
#
loop_
_entity.id
_entity.type
_entity.pdbx_description
1 polymer ?
#
loop_
_entity_poly.entity_id
_entity_poly.type
_entity_poly.pdbx_seq_one_letter_code
_entity_poly.pdbx_strand_id
1 'polypeptide(L)' 'MAVMCTVNNCHYWAERNRCRASSILIVSDSIADDALDTYDAMQAENAAPTPVDTCMATACKTFVQGDESITDDHITPRIY' A
#
# COMPACT_ATOMS: atom_id res chain seq x y z
N MET A 1 0.54 4.18 14.45
CA MET A 1 0.64 3.79 13.03
C MET A 1 -0.25 4.74 12.23
N ALA A 2 0.22 5.30 11.12
CA ALA A 2 -0.54 6.21 10.28
C ALA A 2 -0.31 5.85 8.81
N VAL A 3 -1.38 5.71 8.05
CA VAL A 3 -1.31 5.53 6.60
C VAL A 3 -1.16 6.91 5.97
N MET A 4 -0.18 7.05 5.08
CA MET A 4 0.04 8.28 4.34
C MET A 4 -0.42 8.10 2.89
N CYS A 5 -1.06 9.12 2.33
CA CYS A 5 -1.38 9.20 0.90
C CYS A 5 -1.00 10.59 0.39
N THR A 6 -0.29 10.65 -0.74
CA THR A 6 0.18 11.91 -1.35
C THR A 6 -0.72 12.41 -2.47
N VAL A 7 -1.70 11.60 -2.88
CA VAL A 7 -2.70 11.91 -3.90
C VAL A 7 -3.70 12.90 -3.32
N ASN A 8 -3.43 14.20 -3.45
CA ASN A 8 -4.15 15.28 -2.75
C ASN A 8 -5.57 15.55 -3.26
N ASN A 9 -5.93 14.98 -4.41
CA ASN A 9 -7.30 14.97 -4.93
C ASN A 9 -8.07 13.70 -4.56
N CYS A 10 -7.49 12.79 -3.77
CA CYS A 10 -8.21 11.65 -3.19
C CYS A 10 -9.19 12.15 -2.12
N HIS A 11 -10.41 11.60 -2.11
CA HIS A 11 -11.44 11.95 -1.11
C HIS A 11 -10.96 11.74 0.33
N TYR A 12 -10.13 10.73 0.56
CA TYR A 12 -9.61 10.39 1.88
C TYR A 12 -8.31 11.11 2.25
N TRP A 13 -7.77 11.93 1.34
CA TRP A 13 -6.60 12.74 1.65
C TRP A 13 -6.94 13.81 2.68
N ALA A 14 -6.08 13.95 3.68
CA ALA A 14 -6.19 14.96 4.71
C ALA A 14 -4.85 15.69 4.92
N GLU A 15 -4.89 16.71 5.78
CA GLU A 15 -3.75 17.54 6.11
C GLU A 15 -2.48 16.72 6.40
N ARG A 16 -1.35 17.20 5.87
CA ARG A 16 -0.03 16.59 6.00
C ARG A 16 0.05 15.16 5.42
N ASN A 17 -0.63 14.91 4.30
CA ASN A 17 -0.64 13.62 3.58
C ASN A 17 -1.18 12.45 4.39
N ARG A 18 -2.04 12.71 5.38
CA ARG A 18 -2.67 11.63 6.15
C ARG A 18 -3.82 11.03 5.35
N CYS A 19 -3.86 9.71 5.25
CA CYS A 19 -5.02 9.00 4.71
C CYS A 19 -6.05 8.79 5.82
N ARG A 20 -7.31 9.17 5.59
CA ARG A 20 -8.45 8.96 6.51
C ARG A 20 -9.37 7.81 6.09
N ALA A 21 -8.98 7.01 5.10
CA ALA A 21 -9.76 5.84 4.69
C ALA A 21 -9.83 4.83 5.86
N SER A 22 -10.98 4.19 6.02
CA SER A 22 -11.17 3.11 7.01
C SER A 22 -10.49 1.80 6.58
N SER A 23 -10.30 1.61 5.28
CA SER A 23 -9.60 0.48 4.67
C SER A 23 -8.86 0.95 3.42
N ILE A 24 -7.73 0.34 3.13
CA ILE A 24 -6.99 0.52 1.88
C ILE A 24 -6.68 -0.85 1.28
N LEU A 25 -6.75 -0.94 -0.04
CA LEU A 25 -6.27 -2.10 -0.79
C LEU A 25 -4.99 -1.71 -1.52
N ILE A 26 -3.94 -2.50 -1.33
CA ILE A 26 -2.69 -2.41 -2.07
C ILE A 26 -2.59 -3.66 -2.95
N VAL A 27 -2.36 -3.46 -4.23
CA VAL A 27 -2.19 -4.52 -5.23
C VAL A 27 -0.90 -4.26 -6.03
N SER A 28 -0.50 -5.24 -6.85
CA SER A 28 0.49 -5.01 -7.90
C SER A 28 -0.03 -3.99 -8.91
N ASP A 29 0.90 -3.25 -9.53
CA ASP A 29 0.54 -2.27 -10.56
C ASP A 29 -0.21 -2.93 -11.73
N SER A 30 0.16 -4.16 -12.10
CA SER A 30 -0.55 -4.94 -13.12
C SER A 30 -2.03 -5.17 -12.80
N ILE A 31 -2.37 -5.41 -11.53
CA ILE A 31 -3.75 -5.64 -11.10
C ILE A 31 -4.49 -4.30 -10.99
N ALA A 32 -3.80 -3.24 -10.57
CA ALA A 32 -4.38 -1.89 -10.58
C ALA A 32 -4.76 -1.43 -12.00
N ASP A 33 -3.97 -1.79 -13.01
CA ASP A 33 -4.19 -1.42 -14.41
C ASP A 33 -5.32 -2.24 -15.08
N ASP A 34 -5.45 -3.52 -14.74
CA ASP A 34 -6.38 -4.45 -15.40
C ASP A 34 -7.74 -4.62 -14.68
N ALA A 35 -7.82 -4.32 -13.39
CA ALA A 35 -9.01 -4.60 -12.60
C ALA A 35 -10.15 -3.60 -12.84
N LEU A 36 -11.39 -4.07 -12.67
CA LEU A 36 -12.57 -3.21 -12.66
C LEU A 36 -12.56 -2.31 -11.41
N ASP A 37 -13.16 -1.13 -11.50
CA ASP A 37 -13.31 -0.19 -10.37
C ASP A 37 -13.96 -0.82 -9.12
N THR A 38 -14.73 -1.91 -9.30
CA THR A 38 -15.36 -2.64 -8.18
C THR A 38 -14.37 -3.47 -7.36
N TYR A 39 -13.17 -3.73 -7.89
CA TYR A 39 -12.09 -4.44 -7.20
C TYR A 39 -11.32 -3.48 -6.31
N ASP A 40 -11.90 -3.18 -5.14
CA ASP A 40 -11.44 -2.13 -4.25
C ASP A 40 -11.31 -2.58 -2.78
N ALA A 41 -11.12 -1.62 -1.88
CA ALA A 41 -10.95 -1.84 -0.44
C ALA A 41 -12.11 -2.61 0.24
N MET A 42 -13.31 -2.66 -0.35
CA MET A 42 -14.43 -3.45 0.18
C MET A 42 -14.25 -4.95 -0.09
N GLN A 43 -13.52 -5.33 -1.14
CA GLN A 43 -13.28 -6.72 -1.52
C GLN A 43 -11.97 -7.28 -0.95
N ALA A 44 -11.19 -6.47 -0.23
CA ALA A 44 -9.83 -6.81 0.21
C ALA A 44 -9.71 -8.15 0.95
N GLU A 45 -10.69 -8.51 1.79
CA GLU A 45 -10.68 -9.78 2.53
C GLU A 45 -10.79 -11.03 1.63
N ASN A 46 -11.39 -10.88 0.45
CA ASN A 46 -11.60 -11.96 -0.52
C ASN A 46 -10.70 -11.82 -1.76
N ALA A 47 -9.84 -10.80 -1.80
CA ALA A 47 -8.93 -10.55 -2.89
C ALA A 47 -7.83 -11.63 -2.93
N ALA A 48 -7.56 -12.17 -4.12
CA ALA A 48 -6.41 -13.05 -4.30
C ALA A 48 -5.09 -12.26 -4.05
N PRO A 49 -4.09 -12.85 -3.39
CA PRO A 49 -2.78 -12.20 -3.22
C PRO A 49 -2.12 -11.89 -4.57
N THR A 50 -1.43 -10.75 -4.63
CA THR A 50 -0.76 -10.26 -5.85
C THR A 50 0.76 -10.17 -5.60
N PRO A 51 1.50 -11.29 -5.76
CA PRO A 51 2.92 -11.29 -5.44
C PRO A 51 3.71 -10.40 -6.40
N VAL A 52 4.66 -9.65 -5.85
CA VAL A 52 5.63 -8.83 -6.58
C VAL A 52 7.01 -8.99 -5.96
N ASP A 53 8.05 -8.88 -6.78
CA ASP A 53 9.45 -9.03 -6.32
C ASP A 53 10.16 -7.69 -6.10
N THR A 54 9.53 -6.57 -6.44
CA THR A 54 10.14 -5.24 -6.27
C THR A 54 9.12 -4.20 -5.84
N CYS A 55 9.56 -3.21 -5.07
CA CYS A 55 8.75 -2.05 -4.69
C CYS A 55 8.34 -1.16 -5.88
N MET A 56 8.91 -1.39 -7.06
CA MET A 56 8.58 -0.69 -8.30
C MET A 56 7.42 -1.34 -9.07
N ALA A 57 6.98 -2.53 -8.66
CA ALA A 57 5.81 -3.20 -9.22
C ALA A 57 4.54 -2.96 -8.36
N THR A 58 4.61 -2.01 -7.44
CA THR A 58 3.49 -1.56 -6.61
C THR A 58 3.62 -0.07 -6.27
N ALA A 59 2.49 0.60 -6.07
CA ALA A 59 2.46 1.94 -5.49
C ALA A 59 2.87 1.99 -4.00
N CYS A 60 3.00 0.84 -3.32
CA CYS A 60 3.40 0.77 -1.92
C CYS A 60 4.90 1.07 -1.73
N LYS A 61 5.23 2.33 -1.40
CA LYS A 61 6.62 2.77 -1.15
C LYS A 61 7.24 2.24 0.15
N THR A 62 6.51 1.43 0.90
CA THR A 62 6.99 0.72 2.09
C THR A 62 7.04 -0.79 1.88
N PHE A 63 6.91 -1.27 0.64
CA PHE A 63 7.05 -2.69 0.32
C PHE A 63 8.48 -3.18 0.57
N VAL A 64 8.60 -4.29 1.29
CA VAL A 64 9.83 -5.04 1.55
C VAL A 64 9.52 -6.51 1.27
N GLN A 65 10.37 -7.18 0.49
CA GLN A 65 10.18 -8.61 0.23
C GLN A 65 10.43 -9.41 1.51
N GLY A 66 9.62 -10.44 1.77
CA GLY A 66 9.54 -11.13 3.08
C GLY A 66 10.81 -11.86 3.55
N ASP A 67 11.87 -11.91 2.76
CA ASP A 67 13.19 -12.46 3.08
C ASP A 67 14.30 -11.40 3.20
N GLU A 68 14.00 -10.14 2.87
CA GLU A 68 14.92 -9.01 3.04
C GLU A 68 14.88 -8.49 4.48
N SER A 69 16.05 -8.04 4.97
CA SER A 69 16.19 -7.56 6.34
C SER A 69 15.35 -6.30 6.58
N ILE A 70 14.18 -6.49 7.20
CA ILE A 70 13.24 -5.44 7.67
C ILE A 70 13.96 -4.29 8.39
N THR A 71 15.13 -4.52 8.98
CA THR A 71 15.90 -3.53 9.74
C THR A 71 16.60 -2.44 8.93
N ASP A 72 16.63 -2.51 7.60
CA ASP A 72 17.23 -1.49 6.72
C ASP A 72 16.18 -0.61 6.00
N ASP A 73 14.90 -0.84 6.25
CA ASP A 73 13.80 -0.22 5.50
C ASP A 73 13.50 1.24 5.92
N HIS A 74 14.19 1.77 6.93
CA HIS A 74 13.92 3.07 7.56
C HIS A 74 12.47 3.28 8.05
N ILE A 75 11.63 2.24 8.01
CA ILE A 75 10.20 2.27 8.35
C ILE A 75 9.99 1.60 9.71
N THR A 76 10.69 0.51 9.99
CA THR A 76 10.73 -0.08 11.33
C THR A 76 11.76 0.64 12.22
N PRO A 77 11.36 1.18 13.38
CA PRO A 77 12.32 1.74 14.33
C PRO A 77 13.23 0.61 14.84
N ARG A 78 14.56 0.80 14.78
CA ARG A 78 15.51 -0.02 15.56
C ARG A 78 15.10 0.07 17.03
N ILE A 79 14.49 -0.98 17.55
CA ILE A 79 14.23 -1.10 18.98
C ILE A 79 15.58 -1.38 19.63
N TYR A 80 16.13 -0.38 20.33
CA TYR A 80 17.19 -0.55 21.33
C TYR A 80 16.57 -0.50 22.72
#